data_AF-A0A3M0ZNK1-F1
#
_entry.id   AF-A0A3M0ZNK1-F1
#
_cell.length_a   1.000
_cell.length_b   1.000
_cell.length_c   1.000
_cell.angle_alpha   90.00
_cell.angle_beta   90.00
_cell.angle_gamma   90.00
#
_symmetry.space_group_name_H-M   'P 1'
#
loop_
_entity.id
_entity.type
_entity.pdbx_description
1 polymer ?
#
loop_
_entity_poly.entity_id
_entity_poly.type
_entity_poly.pdbx_seq_one_letter_code
_entity_poly.pdbx_strand_id
1 'polypeptide(L)' 'MAEQIENFDFSTKAEELAGKYLTFALSDGHYGVEILNIQEIIGVIHITKVPKSPPYLKGIINLRGNIIPVIDLRLKFNLP' A
#
# COMPACT_ATOMS: atom_id res chain seq x y z
N MET A 1 -0.49 25.66 -31.40
CA MET A 1 -0.86 24.30 -30.98
C MET A 1 -0.11 24.03 -29.69
N ALA A 2 -0.65 24.52 -28.58
CA ALA A 2 -0.07 24.27 -27.26
C ALA A 2 -0.95 23.21 -26.62
N GLU A 3 -0.36 22.05 -26.35
CA GLU A 3 -0.99 20.99 -25.57
C GLU A 3 -1.36 21.56 -24.20
N GLN A 4 -2.65 21.54 -23.88
CA GLN A 4 -3.16 21.89 -22.57
C GLN A 4 -2.58 20.91 -21.56
N ILE A 5 -1.84 21.46 -20.59
CA ILE A 5 -1.50 20.75 -19.37
C ILE A 5 -2.83 20.44 -18.68
N GLU A 6 -3.19 19.16 -18.58
CA GLU A 6 -4.32 18.72 -17.76
C GLU A 6 -4.08 19.22 -16.33
N ASN A 7 -4.81 20.26 -15.94
CA ASN A 7 -4.96 20.61 -14.54
C ASN A 7 -5.67 19.43 -13.87
N PHE A 8 -4.87 18.54 -13.26
CA PHE A 8 -5.34 17.36 -12.55
C PHE A 8 -6.03 17.81 -11.26
N ASP A 9 -7.32 18.11 -11.35
CA ASP A 9 -8.12 18.49 -10.18
C ASP A 9 -8.30 17.28 -9.25
N PHE A 10 -7.52 17.27 -8.19
CA PHE A 10 -7.57 16.25 -7.14
C PHE A 10 -8.89 16.28 -6.36
N SER A 11 -9.61 17.41 -6.32
CA SER A 11 -10.83 17.57 -5.51
C SER A 11 -11.97 16.73 -6.05
N THR A 12 -12.29 16.88 -7.33
CA THR A 12 -13.39 16.15 -7.99
C THR A 12 -13.15 14.63 -7.99
N LYS A 13 -11.89 14.20 -8.12
CA LYS A 13 -11.53 12.78 -8.12
C LYS A 13 -11.58 12.16 -6.72
N ALA A 14 -11.27 12.93 -5.68
CA ALA A 14 -11.38 12.46 -4.30
C ALA A 14 -12.85 12.16 -3.93
N GLU A 15 -13.78 12.99 -4.37
CA GLU A 15 -15.23 12.76 -4.19
C GLU A 15 -15.71 11.50 -4.94
N GLU A 16 -15.22 11.27 -6.16
CA GLU A 16 -15.56 10.07 -6.93
C GLU A 16 -14.96 8.78 -6.34
N LEU A 17 -13.83 8.89 -5.65
CA LEU A 17 -13.15 7.79 -4.98
C LEU A 17 -13.60 7.59 -3.52
N ALA A 18 -14.38 8.54 -2.97
CA ALA A 18 -14.91 8.45 -1.62
C ALA A 18 -15.78 7.18 -1.47
N GLY A 19 -15.50 6.41 -0.41
CA GLY A 19 -16.20 5.14 -0.17
C GLY A 19 -15.79 3.98 -1.08
N LYS A 20 -14.77 4.14 -1.94
CA LYS A 20 -14.18 3.03 -2.70
C LYS A 20 -13.00 2.42 -1.94
N TYR A 21 -12.94 1.09 -1.96
CA TYR A 21 -11.94 0.31 -1.23
C TYR A 21 -11.27 -0.69 -2.17
N LEU A 22 -9.94 -0.85 -2.06
CA LEU A 22 -9.25 -2.02 -2.58
C LEU A 22 -9.47 -3.17 -1.60
N THR A 23 -9.97 -4.30 -2.10
CA THR A 23 -10.15 -5.49 -1.28
C THR A 23 -9.07 -6.53 -1.58
N PHE A 24 -8.68 -7.27 -0.55
CA PHE A 24 -7.73 -8.38 -0.67
C PHE A 24 -8.08 -9.49 0.33
N ALA A 25 -7.70 -10.72 -0.02
CA ALA A 25 -7.83 -11.86 0.89
C ALA A 25 -6.66 -11.87 1.89
N LEU A 26 -6.96 -12.17 3.14
CA LEU A 26 -5.97 -12.37 4.20
C LEU A 26 -6.47 -13.46 5.13
N SER A 27 -5.71 -14.56 5.23
CA SER A 27 -6.19 -15.78 5.92
C SER A 27 -7.56 -16.20 5.34
N ASP A 28 -8.55 -16.45 6.19
CA ASP A 28 -9.89 -16.92 5.80
C ASP A 28 -10.89 -15.78 5.51
N GLY A 29 -10.42 -14.52 5.48
CA GLY A 29 -11.27 -13.33 5.36
C GLY A 29 -10.90 -12.38 4.22
N HIS A 30 -11.76 -11.39 4.01
CA HIS A 30 -11.54 -10.28 3.09
C HIS A 30 -11.37 -8.97 3.88
N TYR A 31 -10.36 -8.19 3.52
CA TYR A 31 -10.06 -6.91 4.11
C TYR A 31 -10.10 -5.83 3.03
N GLY A 32 -10.30 -4.58 3.46
CA GLY A 32 -10.39 -3.42 2.58
C GLY A 32 -9.49 -2.29 3.08
N VAL A 33 -8.81 -1.61 2.15
CA VAL A 33 -8.14 -0.33 2.39
C VAL A 33 -8.77 0.70 1.48
N GLU A 34 -9.12 1.85 2.05
CA GLU A 34 -9.69 2.96 1.29
C GLU A 34 -8.72 3.38 0.19
N ILE A 35 -9.23 3.51 -1.04
CA ILE A 35 -8.39 3.71 -2.21
C ILE A 35 -7.57 5.00 -2.15
N LEU A 36 -8.09 6.02 -1.44
CA LEU A 36 -7.42 7.29 -1.21
C LEU A 36 -6.16 7.17 -0.33
N ASN A 37 -6.05 6.10 0.47
CA ASN A 37 -4.88 5.83 1.30
C ASN A 37 -3.82 4.96 0.58
N ILE A 38 -4.07 4.56 -0.67
CA ILE A 38 -3.20 3.68 -1.44
C ILE A 38 -2.34 4.53 -2.36
N GLN A 39 -1.02 4.42 -2.21
CA GLN A 39 -0.08 5.09 -3.10
C GLN A 39 0.18 4.23 -4.35
N GLU A 40 0.55 2.96 -4.16
CA GLU A 40 0.98 2.08 -5.25
C GLU A 40 0.65 0.61 -4.89
N ILE A 41 0.32 -0.20 -5.90
CA ILE A 41 0.26 -1.67 -5.78
C ILE A 41 1.48 -2.23 -6.50
N ILE A 42 2.36 -2.89 -5.76
CA ILE A 42 3.60 -3.46 -6.31
C ILE A 42 3.59 -4.99 -6.13
N GLY A 43 4.32 -5.68 -7.01
CA GLY A 43 4.62 -7.09 -6.84
C GLY A 43 5.59 -7.35 -5.69
N VAL A 44 5.72 -8.62 -5.31
CA VAL A 44 6.70 -9.03 -4.29
C VAL A 44 8.12 -8.82 -4.83
N ILE A 45 8.92 -8.09 -4.07
CA ILE A 45 10.34 -7.85 -4.34
C ILE A 45 11.21 -8.32 -3.16
N HIS A 46 12.53 -8.26 -3.32
CA HIS A 46 13.46 -8.66 -2.28
C HIS A 46 13.33 -7.78 -1.02
N ILE A 47 13.11 -8.41 0.13
CA ILE A 47 12.98 -7.74 1.43
C ILE A 47 14.27 -7.94 2.24
N THR A 48 14.91 -6.84 2.61
CA THR A 48 16.08 -6.85 3.49
C THR A 48 15.63 -6.92 4.95
N LYS A 49 15.98 -8.00 5.64
CA LYS A 49 15.62 -8.21 7.06
C LYS A 49 16.30 -7.17 7.95
N VAL A 50 15.55 -6.67 8.94
CA VAL A 50 16.07 -5.77 9.97
C VAL A 50 16.36 -6.58 11.24
N PRO A 51 17.60 -6.60 11.77
CA PRO A 51 17.91 -7.32 13.00
C PRO A 51 17.12 -6.81 14.20
N LYS A 52 16.76 -7.72 15.12
CA LYS A 52 16.03 -7.42 16.37
C LYS A 52 14.68 -6.71 16.16
N SER A 53 14.07 -6.82 14.98
CA SER A 53 12.75 -6.26 14.73
C SER A 53 11.63 -7.15 15.29
N PRO A 54 10.44 -6.58 15.53
CA PRO A 54 9.25 -7.38 15.85
C PRO A 54 8.95 -8.41 14.75
N PRO A 55 8.35 -9.57 15.08
CA PRO A 55 8.08 -10.64 14.11
C PRO A 55 7.21 -10.21 12.91
N TYR A 56 6.31 -9.25 13.10
CA TYR A 56 5.45 -8.73 12.04
C TYR A 56 6.18 -7.80 11.07
N LEU A 57 7.38 -7.31 11.41
CA LEU A 57 8.20 -6.53 10.48
C LEU A 57 9.06 -7.50 9.67
N LYS A 58 8.69 -7.74 8.40
CA LYS A 58 9.48 -8.59 7.50
C LYS A 58 10.84 -7.98 7.18
N GLY A 59 10.91 -6.65 7.17
CA GLY A 59 12.12 -5.90 6.93
C GLY A 59 11.84 -4.59 6.22
N ILE A 60 12.74 -4.21 5.32
CA ILE A 60 12.64 -3.02 4.48
C ILE A 60 12.84 -3.38 3.01
N ILE A 61 12.27 -2.56 2.13
CA ILE A 61 12.53 -2.59 0.69
C ILE A 61 13.06 -1.23 0.24
N ASN A 62 13.79 -1.22 -0.86
CA ASN A 62 14.11 0.02 -1.57
C ASN A 62 13.16 0.13 -2.77
N LEU A 63 12.26 1.10 -2.73
CA LEU A 63 11.36 1.43 -3.83
C LEU A 63 11.76 2.78 -4.43
N ARG A 64 12.41 2.75 -5.59
CA ARG A 64 12.86 3.93 -6.34
C ARG A 64 13.68 4.92 -5.49
N GLY A 65 14.55 4.40 -4.62
CA GLY A 65 15.38 5.21 -3.71
C GLY A 65 14.76 5.45 -2.33
N ASN A 66 13.49 5.12 -2.13
CA ASN A 66 12.80 5.26 -0.85
C ASN A 66 12.88 3.96 -0.05
N ILE A 67 13.33 4.05 1.20
CA ILE A 67 13.35 2.91 2.12
C ILE A 67 11.97 2.78 2.77
N ILE A 68 11.26 1.70 2.45
CA ILE A 68 9.89 1.47 2.90
C ILE A 68 9.85 0.22 3.79
N PRO A 69 9.27 0.29 5.01
CA PRO A 69 9.10 -0.89 5.85
C PRO A 69 8.04 -1.83 5.28
N VAL A 70 8.30 -3.14 5.36
CA VAL A 70 7.35 -4.18 4.96
C VAL A 70 6.83 -4.90 6.19
N ILE A 71 5.51 -4.84 6.37
CA ILE A 71 4.78 -5.46 7.48
C ILE A 71 4.01 -6.68 6.94
N ASP A 72 4.15 -7.81 7.62
CA ASP A 72 3.29 -8.98 7.41
C ASP A 72 1.98 -8.77 8.17
N LEU A 73 0.91 -8.48 7.43
CA LEU A 73 -0.41 -8.22 8.02
C LEU A 73 -0.98 -9.41 8.79
N ARG A 74 -0.65 -10.65 8.38
CA ARG A 74 -1.12 -11.86 9.06
C ARG A 74 -0.55 -11.93 10.47
N LEU A 75 0.77 -11.73 10.58
CA LEU A 75 1.44 -11.65 11.89
C LEU A 75 1.02 -10.42 12.68
N LYS A 76 0.82 -9.28 12.02
CA LYS A 76 0.42 -8.03 12.68
C LYS A 76 -0.96 -8.12 13.31
N PHE A 77 -1.89 -8.81 12.66
CA PHE A 77 -3.26 -9.04 13.14
C PHE A 77 -3.40 -10.35 13.93
N ASN A 78 -2.28 -11.04 14.19
CA ASN A 78 -2.24 -12.27 14.98
C ASN A 78 -3.15 -13.37 14.42
N LEU A 79 -3.19 -13.47 13.08
CA LEU A 79 -3.94 -14.46 12.31
C LEU A 79 -3.10 -15.73 12.07
N PRO A 80 -3.75 -16.90 11.90
CA PRO A 80 -3.08 -18.19 11.69
C PRO A 80 -2.29 -18.27 10.37
#